data_AF-A0A7C8JX08-F1
#
_entry.id   AF-A0A7C8JX08-F1
#
_cell.length_a   1.000
_cell.length_b   1.000
_cell.length_c   1.000
_cell.angle_alpha   90.00
_cell.angle_beta   90.00
_cell.angle_gamma   90.00
#
_symmetry.space_group_name_H-M   'P 1'
#
loop_
_entity.id
_entity.type
_entity.pdbx_description
1 polymer ?
#
loop_
_entity_poly.entity_id
_entity_poly.type
_entity_poly.pdbx_seq_one_letter_code
_entity_poly.pdbx_strand_id
1 'polypeptide(L)'
;MAIQDTSIPVFTAGGSAEVGKAVKEGLLPEYDVIHLSLSVESVKEDLPRILRGEHVIPSSGLGSNLDRTADAQRLPKLLVAGGGFSAEEFEDMKNSIDLTAGGKLTGSQIPLWVERNVVAGPPKGPDGKPINIKLPSGEFSPVFVGVVVANARAKLDEAARKCGLI
;
A
#
# COMPACT_ATOMS: atom_id res chain seq x y z
N MET A 1 -9.50 16.08 -1.06
CA MET A 1 -9.77 15.99 0.39
C MET A 1 -8.44 16.03 1.13
N ALA A 2 -8.34 16.79 2.22
CA ALA A 2 -7.11 16.86 3.02
C ALA A 2 -6.92 15.54 3.78
N ILE A 3 -5.66 15.09 3.90
CA ILE A 3 -5.28 13.96 4.74
C ILE A 3 -5.55 14.37 6.20
N GLN A 4 -6.28 13.54 6.94
CA GLN A 4 -6.54 13.77 8.35
C GLN A 4 -5.58 12.93 9.19
N ASP A 5 -5.13 13.42 10.34
CA ASP A 5 -4.28 12.63 11.25
C ASP A 5 -5.00 11.40 11.82
N THR A 6 -6.33 11.36 11.69
CA THR A 6 -7.19 10.22 12.01
C THR A 6 -7.20 9.12 10.95
N SER A 7 -6.76 9.38 9.71
CA SER A 7 -6.69 8.38 8.64
C SER A 7 -5.67 7.28 8.99
N ILE A 8 -5.97 6.01 8.75
CA ILE A 8 -5.03 4.90 9.04
C ILE A 8 -3.83 4.95 8.09
N PRO A 9 -2.58 5.04 8.59
CA PRO A 9 -1.41 5.15 7.73
C PRO A 9 -1.05 3.79 7.11
N VAL A 10 -0.93 3.76 5.78
CA VAL A 10 -0.69 2.55 4.99
C VAL A 10 0.58 2.70 4.16
N PHE A 11 1.49 1.74 4.30
CA PHE A 11 2.58 1.56 3.34
C PHE A 11 2.08 0.71 2.16
N THR A 12 2.35 1.16 0.95
CA THR A 12 1.92 0.47 -0.28
C THR A 12 3.13 0.07 -1.12
N ALA A 13 3.04 -1.08 -1.78
CA ALA A 13 3.98 -1.49 -2.79
C ALA A 13 3.24 -1.92 -4.06
N GLY A 14 3.67 -1.45 -5.22
CA GLY A 14 3.13 -1.91 -6.50
C GLY A 14 3.96 -1.51 -7.71
N GLY A 15 3.96 -2.31 -8.77
CA GLY A 15 4.79 -2.09 -9.97
C GLY A 15 4.36 -0.97 -10.93
N SER A 16 3.44 -0.08 -10.52
CA SER A 16 2.98 1.03 -11.37
C SER A 16 2.65 2.27 -10.54
N ALA A 17 3.34 3.39 -10.84
CA ALA A 17 3.09 4.67 -10.20
C ALA A 17 1.70 5.22 -10.52
N GLU A 18 1.19 5.00 -11.75
CA GLU A 18 -0.16 5.40 -12.17
C GLU A 18 -1.23 4.73 -11.30
N VAL A 19 -1.14 3.40 -11.15
CA VAL A 19 -2.08 2.63 -10.32
C VAL A 19 -1.90 2.99 -8.85
N GLY A 20 -0.65 3.11 -8.37
CA GLY A 20 -0.36 3.50 -6.99
C GLY A 20 -0.91 4.88 -6.62
N LYS A 21 -0.87 5.85 -7.54
CA LYS A 21 -1.50 7.16 -7.36
C LYS A 21 -3.01 7.04 -7.21
N ALA A 22 -3.67 6.26 -8.08
CA ALA A 22 -5.11 6.03 -7.99
C ALA A 22 -5.51 5.31 -6.68
N VAL A 23 -4.69 4.36 -6.22
CA VAL A 23 -4.87 3.71 -4.90
C VAL A 23 -4.75 4.74 -3.76
N LYS A 24 -3.70 5.58 -3.76
CA LYS A 24 -3.54 6.65 -2.78
C LYS A 24 -4.75 7.58 -2.71
N GLU A 25 -5.30 7.97 -3.86
CA GLU A 25 -6.45 8.88 -3.92
C GLU A 25 -7.77 8.20 -3.53
N GLY A 26 -8.02 6.98 -4.02
CA GLY A 26 -9.26 6.24 -3.79
C GLY A 26 -9.42 5.64 -2.38
N LEU A 27 -8.33 5.61 -1.60
CA LEU A 27 -8.31 5.14 -0.22
C LEU A 27 -8.66 6.20 0.82
N LEU A 28 -8.68 7.48 0.43
CA LEU A 28 -9.13 8.57 1.30
C LEU A 28 -10.64 8.52 1.58
N PRO A 29 -11.12 9.09 2.70
CA PRO A 29 -10.34 9.64 3.82
C PRO A 29 -9.86 8.59 4.82
N GLU A 30 -10.38 7.36 4.80
CA GLU A 30 -10.15 6.39 5.90
C GLU A 30 -8.70 5.92 5.98
N TYR A 31 -8.03 5.81 4.83
CA TYR A 31 -6.65 5.36 4.74
C TYR A 31 -5.77 6.44 4.11
N ASP A 32 -4.61 6.63 4.69
CA ASP A 32 -3.57 7.55 4.21
C ASP A 32 -2.39 6.73 3.67
N VAL A 33 -2.19 6.72 2.36
CA VAL A 33 -0.99 6.11 1.78
C VAL A 33 0.21 7.00 2.06
N ILE A 34 1.01 6.59 3.05
CA ILE A 34 2.14 7.38 3.55
C ILE A 34 3.38 7.22 2.69
N HIS A 35 3.53 6.06 2.04
CA HIS A 35 4.68 5.71 1.21
C HIS A 35 4.25 4.71 0.14
N LEU A 36 4.73 4.89 -1.09
CA LEU A 36 4.58 3.94 -2.18
C LEU A 36 5.97 3.51 -2.69
N SER A 37 6.23 2.20 -2.63
CA SER A 37 7.42 1.58 -3.22
C SER A 37 7.08 0.89 -4.54
N LEU A 38 7.96 1.02 -5.53
CA LEU A 38 7.75 0.46 -6.88
C LEU A 38 8.56 -0.81 -7.17
N SER A 39 9.46 -1.21 -6.26
CA SER A 39 10.29 -2.41 -6.40
C SER A 39 10.49 -3.11 -5.05
N VAL A 40 10.83 -4.40 -5.09
CA VAL A 40 11.15 -5.20 -3.89
C VAL A 40 12.33 -4.60 -3.13
N GLU A 41 13.36 -4.14 -3.86
CA GLU A 41 14.55 -3.51 -3.29
C GLU A 41 14.18 -2.26 -2.51
N SER A 42 13.33 -1.39 -3.09
CA SER A 42 12.87 -0.17 -2.41
C SER A 42 12.06 -0.49 -1.15
N VAL A 43 11.29 -1.58 -1.14
CA VAL A 43 10.59 -2.03 0.08
C VAL A 43 11.60 -2.47 1.15
N LYS A 44 12.59 -3.27 0.77
CA LYS A 44 13.62 -3.78 1.68
C LYS A 44 14.55 -2.68 2.21
N GLU A 45 14.73 -1.60 1.46
CA GLU A 45 15.50 -0.43 1.89
C GLU A 45 14.68 0.52 2.76
N ASP A 46 13.52 0.95 2.27
CA ASP A 46 12.75 2.03 2.87
C ASP A 46 12.00 1.57 4.12
N LEU A 47 11.30 0.44 4.06
CA LEU A 47 10.39 0.04 5.13
C LEU A 47 11.13 -0.16 6.46
N PRO A 48 12.26 -0.87 6.55
CA PRO A 48 13.00 -0.98 7.81
C PRO A 48 13.44 0.38 8.39
N ARG A 49 13.80 1.35 7.54
CA ARG A 49 14.19 2.70 7.94
C ARG A 49 13.01 3.49 8.48
N ILE A 50 11.88 3.45 7.77
CA ILE A 50 10.61 4.04 8.21
C ILE A 50 10.23 3.50 9.58
N LEU A 51 10.28 2.17 9.78
CA LEU A 51 9.91 1.56 11.07
C LEU A 51 10.83 1.97 12.23
N ARG A 52 12.06 2.42 11.94
CA ARG A 52 12.98 3.01 12.94
C ARG A 52 12.73 4.50 13.21
N GLY A 53 11.75 5.11 12.53
CA GLY A 53 11.46 6.53 12.61
C GLY A 53 12.43 7.40 11.80
N GLU A 54 13.17 6.82 10.85
CA GLU A 54 14.02 7.61 9.96
C GLU A 54 13.18 8.35 8.92
N HIS A 55 13.62 9.56 8.55
CA HIS A 55 13.02 10.28 7.43
C HIS A 55 13.39 9.59 6.11
N VAL A 56 12.37 9.10 5.41
CA VAL A 56 12.54 8.45 4.11
C VAL A 56 11.67 9.15 3.07
N ILE A 57 12.25 9.34 1.88
CA ILE A 57 11.60 9.92 0.71
C ILE A 57 11.37 8.77 -0.28
N PRO A 58 10.13 8.39 -0.60
CA PRO A 58 9.86 7.35 -1.60
C PRO A 58 10.42 7.74 -2.96
N SER A 59 11.19 6.84 -3.57
CA SER A 59 11.68 7.00 -4.94
C SER A 59 10.55 7.16 -5.98
N SER A 60 9.34 6.71 -5.64
CA SER A 60 8.15 6.90 -6.47
C SER A 60 7.63 8.34 -6.50
N GLY A 61 8.07 9.20 -5.57
CA GLY A 61 7.49 10.53 -5.37
C GLY A 61 6.02 10.50 -4.90
N LEU A 62 5.55 9.37 -4.38
CA LEU A 62 4.17 9.19 -3.93
C LEU A 62 4.10 8.74 -2.47
N GLY A 63 3.36 9.50 -1.67
CA GLY A 63 3.10 9.20 -0.26
C GLY A 63 2.95 10.49 0.53
N SER A 64 2.07 10.53 1.52
CA SER A 64 1.85 11.75 2.31
C SER A 64 3.00 12.10 3.25
N ASN A 65 3.92 11.16 3.54
CA ASN A 65 5.11 11.48 4.35
C ASN A 65 6.11 12.38 3.60
N LEU A 66 5.98 12.54 2.28
CA LEU A 66 6.78 13.51 1.49
C LEU A 66 6.54 14.94 1.93
N ASP A 67 5.30 15.26 2.31
CA ASP A 67 4.87 16.60 2.67
C ASP A 67 5.07 16.89 4.18
N ARG A 68 5.64 15.93 4.92
CA ARG A 68 5.84 16.02 6.38
C ARG A 68 7.31 16.21 6.73
N THR A 69 7.56 16.97 7.79
CA THR A 69 8.90 17.08 8.38
C THR A 69 9.34 15.74 8.95
N ALA A 70 10.67 15.58 9.15
CA ALA A 70 11.25 14.34 9.65
C ALA A 70 10.62 13.85 10.96
N ASP A 71 10.30 14.75 11.88
CA ASP A 71 9.67 14.49 13.17
C ASP A 71 8.13 14.28 13.09
N ALA A 72 7.51 14.63 11.97
CA ALA A 72 6.08 14.47 11.73
C ALA A 72 5.74 13.28 10.81
N GLN A 73 6.73 12.56 10.27
CA GLN A 73 6.47 11.37 9.46
C GLN A 73 5.73 10.30 10.28
N ARG A 74 4.68 9.74 9.68
CA ARG A 74 3.85 8.72 10.32
C ARG A 74 4.47 7.34 10.07
N LEU A 75 4.31 6.44 11.03
CA LEU A 75 4.63 5.02 10.86
C LEU A 75 3.43 4.27 10.28
N PRO A 76 3.64 3.28 9.40
CA PRO A 76 2.53 2.50 8.88
C PRO A 76 1.88 1.67 9.98
N LYS A 77 0.57 1.45 9.85
CA LYS A 77 -0.19 0.45 10.62
C LYS A 77 -0.48 -0.79 9.77
N LEU A 78 -0.66 -0.60 8.47
CA LEU A 78 -0.93 -1.67 7.52
C LEU A 78 0.06 -1.58 6.36
N LEU A 79 0.46 -2.74 5.84
CA LEU A 79 1.34 -2.89 4.68
C LEU A 79 0.57 -3.67 3.61
N VAL A 80 0.51 -3.15 2.38
CA VAL A 80 -0.17 -3.84 1.28
C VAL A 80 0.69 -3.85 0.02
N ALA A 81 0.80 -5.03 -0.60
CA ALA A 81 1.44 -5.20 -1.89
C ALA A 81 0.40 -5.55 -2.96
N GLY A 82 0.49 -4.91 -4.14
CA GLY A 82 -0.38 -5.19 -5.28
C GLY A 82 0.11 -6.35 -6.16
N GLY A 83 -0.69 -6.70 -7.16
CA GLY A 83 -0.37 -7.74 -8.15
C GLY A 83 0.74 -7.42 -9.14
N GLY A 84 1.44 -6.29 -8.98
CA GLY A 84 2.66 -5.96 -9.75
C GLY A 84 3.89 -6.76 -9.33
N PHE A 85 3.81 -7.47 -8.19
CA PHE A 85 4.84 -8.41 -7.72
C PHE A 85 4.29 -9.83 -7.75
N SER A 86 5.14 -10.81 -8.00
CA SER A 86 4.87 -12.23 -7.87
C SER A 86 4.59 -12.64 -6.41
N ALA A 87 4.12 -13.87 -6.21
CA ALA A 87 3.88 -14.38 -4.86
C ALA A 87 5.20 -14.61 -4.11
N GLU A 88 6.23 -15.03 -4.84
CA GLU A 88 7.59 -15.22 -4.30
C GLU A 88 8.19 -13.89 -3.83
N GLU A 89 8.14 -12.84 -4.66
CA GLU A 89 8.59 -11.50 -4.28
C GLU A 89 7.85 -10.97 -3.04
N PHE A 90 6.55 -11.24 -2.93
CA PHE A 90 5.77 -10.84 -1.77
C PHE A 90 6.21 -11.57 -0.49
N GLU A 91 6.41 -12.89 -0.55
CA GLU A 91 6.89 -13.65 0.60
C GLU A 91 8.34 -13.28 0.95
N ASP A 92 9.19 -13.01 -0.03
CA ASP A 92 10.54 -12.50 0.17
C ASP A 92 10.54 -11.14 0.92
N MET A 93 9.70 -10.17 0.50
CA MET A 93 9.52 -8.92 1.25
C MET A 93 9.06 -9.17 2.69
N LYS A 94 8.06 -10.01 2.90
CA LYS A 94 7.53 -10.33 4.23
C LYS A 94 8.58 -10.96 5.16
N ASN A 95 9.36 -11.90 4.65
CA ASN A 95 10.30 -12.68 5.44
C ASN A 95 11.63 -11.93 5.68
N SER A 96 11.97 -10.98 4.81
CA SER A 96 13.22 -10.23 4.87
C SER A 96 13.20 -9.03 5.82
N ILE A 97 12.02 -8.63 6.33
CA ILE A 97 11.85 -7.40 7.11
C ILE A 97 11.43 -7.72 8.55
N ASP A 98 12.26 -7.27 9.50
CA ASP A 98 11.89 -7.25 10.91
C ASP A 98 10.93 -6.08 11.21
N LEU A 99 9.64 -6.40 11.34
CA LEU A 99 8.60 -5.42 11.65
C LEU A 99 8.66 -4.87 13.08
N THR A 100 9.45 -5.48 13.97
CA THR A 100 9.67 -4.97 15.32
C THR A 100 10.70 -3.85 15.37
N ALA A 101 11.40 -3.59 14.26
CA ALA A 101 12.50 -2.64 14.17
C ALA A 101 13.58 -2.89 15.24
N GLY A 102 13.98 -4.15 15.42
CA GLY A 102 14.92 -4.58 16.46
C GLY A 102 14.33 -4.50 17.86
N GLY A 103 13.03 -4.74 18.02
CA GLY A 103 12.30 -4.67 19.29
C GLY A 103 11.85 -3.27 19.73
N LYS A 104 12.04 -2.24 18.91
CA LYS A 104 11.55 -0.87 19.20
C LYS A 104 10.03 -0.75 19.13
N LEU A 105 9.40 -1.47 18.20
CA LEU A 105 7.96 -1.50 18.01
C LEU A 105 7.38 -2.72 18.73
N THR A 106 6.34 -2.50 19.53
CA THR A 106 5.69 -3.56 20.32
C THR A 106 4.18 -3.53 20.18
N GLY A 107 3.52 -4.68 20.37
CA GLY A 107 2.07 -4.79 20.34
C GLY A 107 1.44 -4.15 19.09
N SER A 108 0.50 -3.22 19.29
CA SER A 108 -0.21 -2.50 18.21
C SER A 108 0.63 -1.47 17.44
N GLN A 109 1.91 -1.32 17.78
CA GLN A 109 2.86 -0.51 17.01
C GLN A 109 3.45 -1.28 15.83
N ILE A 110 3.50 -2.61 15.91
CA ILE A 110 4.01 -3.46 14.83
C ILE A 110 2.97 -3.46 13.70
N PRO A 111 3.32 -3.03 12.48
CA PRO A 111 2.38 -3.02 11.37
C PRO A 111 2.02 -4.44 10.91
N LEU A 112 0.88 -4.58 10.25
CA LEU A 112 0.43 -5.86 9.71
C LEU A 112 0.58 -5.90 8.18
N TRP A 113 1.20 -6.98 7.67
CA TRP A 113 1.07 -7.34 6.25
C TRP A 113 -0.35 -7.81 5.95
N VAL A 114 -1.04 -7.06 5.10
CA VAL A 114 -2.34 -7.43 4.55
C VAL A 114 -2.13 -8.44 3.43
N GLU A 115 -3.11 -9.31 3.20
CA GLU A 115 -3.09 -10.23 2.07
C GLU A 115 -2.85 -9.48 0.76
N ARG A 116 -1.99 -10.02 -0.11
CA ARG A 116 -1.62 -9.40 -1.39
C ARG A 116 -2.88 -9.03 -2.19
N ASN A 117 -2.91 -7.80 -2.69
CA ASN A 117 -4.00 -7.29 -3.51
C ASN A 117 -3.83 -7.73 -4.96
N VAL A 118 -4.31 -8.94 -5.26
CA VAL A 118 -4.32 -9.52 -6.60
C VAL A 118 -5.76 -9.75 -7.04
N VAL A 119 -6.06 -9.38 -8.28
CA VAL A 119 -7.34 -9.72 -8.90
C VAL A 119 -7.23 -11.17 -9.41
N ALA A 120 -8.01 -12.08 -8.83
CA ALA A 120 -8.02 -13.48 -9.23
C ALA A 120 -8.73 -13.67 -10.58
N GLY A 121 -8.11 -14.44 -11.47
CA GLY A 121 -8.64 -14.68 -12.81
C GLY A 121 -8.67 -13.41 -13.68
N PRO A 122 -9.37 -13.44 -14.83
CA PRO A 122 -9.55 -12.22 -15.63
C PRO A 122 -10.30 -11.19 -14.78
N PRO A 123 -9.81 -9.93 -14.68
CA PRO A 123 -10.50 -8.92 -13.91
C PRO A 123 -11.91 -8.73 -14.47
N LYS A 124 -12.87 -8.53 -13.58
CA LYS A 124 -14.28 -8.35 -13.93
C LYS A 124 -14.74 -6.95 -13.57
N GLY A 125 -15.50 -6.33 -14.46
CA GLY A 125 -16.17 -5.07 -14.20
C GLY A 125 -17.34 -5.24 -13.22
N PRO A 126 -17.99 -4.13 -12.82
CA PRO A 126 -19.16 -4.16 -11.95
C PRO A 126 -20.33 -5.00 -12.49
N ASP A 127 -20.40 -5.21 -13.81
CA ASP A 127 -21.39 -6.05 -14.48
C ASP A 127 -21.01 -7.55 -14.54
N GLY A 128 -19.89 -7.92 -13.91
CA GLY A 128 -19.38 -9.29 -13.87
C GLY A 128 -18.67 -9.75 -15.15
N LYS A 129 -18.55 -8.89 -16.17
CA LYS A 129 -17.89 -9.25 -17.44
C LYS A 129 -16.38 -9.04 -17.37
N PRO A 130 -15.58 -9.84 -18.09
CA PRO A 130 -14.15 -9.62 -18.21
C PRO A 130 -13.85 -8.22 -18.74
N ILE A 131 -12.86 -7.56 -18.13
CA ILE A 131 -12.33 -6.27 -18.58
C ILE A 131 -10.88 -6.40 -18.99
N ASN A 132 -10.45 -5.56 -19.91
CA ASN A 132 -9.03 -5.46 -20.25
C ASN A 132 -8.29 -4.72 -19.13
N ILE A 133 -7.10 -5.21 -18.78
CA ILE A 133 -6.20 -4.55 -17.82
C ILE A 133 -5.69 -3.23 -18.41
N LYS A 134 -5.33 -3.26 -19.70
CA LYS A 134 -4.85 -2.10 -20.45
C LYS A 134 -5.78 -1.75 -21.60
N LEU A 135 -5.90 -0.47 -21.88
CA LEU A 135 -6.49 0.04 -23.10
C LEU A 135 -5.56 -0.24 -24.29
N PRO A 136 -6.06 -0.18 -25.54
CA PRO A 136 -5.21 -0.26 -26.74
C PRO A 136 -4.10 0.81 -26.76
N SER A 137 -4.27 1.94 -26.06
CA SER A 137 -3.26 2.97 -25.86
C SER A 137 -2.08 2.53 -24.97
N GLY A 138 -2.21 1.41 -24.24
CA GLY A 138 -1.20 0.91 -23.31
C GLY A 138 -1.36 1.41 -21.86
N GLU A 139 -2.26 2.38 -21.64
CA GLU A 139 -2.68 2.88 -20.33
C GLU A 139 -3.51 1.85 -19.58
N PHE A 140 -3.56 1.94 -18.25
CA PHE A 140 -4.44 1.07 -17.48
C PHE A 140 -5.91 1.44 -17.74
N SER A 141 -6.75 0.42 -17.86
CA SER A 141 -8.20 0.63 -17.96
C SER A 141 -8.71 1.30 -16.68
N PRO A 142 -9.46 2.41 -16.76
CA PRO A 142 -10.04 3.04 -15.57
C PRO A 142 -10.93 2.09 -14.76
N VAL A 143 -11.63 1.18 -15.44
CA VAL A 143 -12.45 0.15 -14.79
C VAL A 143 -11.57 -0.82 -14.01
N PHE A 144 -10.43 -1.23 -14.58
CA PHE A 144 -9.47 -2.10 -13.90
C PHE A 144 -8.86 -1.40 -12.67
N VAL A 145 -8.46 -0.14 -12.81
CA VAL A 145 -7.95 0.67 -11.69
C VAL A 145 -8.99 0.76 -10.58
N GLY A 146 -10.27 0.99 -10.91
CA GLY A 146 -11.36 0.98 -9.94
C GLY A 146 -11.49 -0.34 -9.18
N VAL A 147 -11.33 -1.48 -9.86
CA VAL A 147 -11.33 -2.82 -9.22
C VAL A 147 -10.15 -2.96 -8.26
N VAL A 148 -8.95 -2.52 -8.66
CA VAL A 148 -7.76 -2.57 -7.79
C VAL A 148 -7.96 -1.76 -6.52
N VAL A 149 -8.52 -0.55 -6.63
CA VAL A 149 -8.83 0.34 -5.50
C VAL A 149 -9.87 -0.30 -4.58
N ALA A 150 -10.97 -0.82 -5.13
CA ALA A 150 -12.04 -1.46 -4.36
C ALA A 150 -11.52 -2.68 -3.58
N ASN A 151 -10.70 -3.52 -4.22
CA ASN A 151 -10.10 -4.68 -3.56
C ASN A 151 -9.09 -4.29 -2.48
N ALA A 152 -8.27 -3.26 -2.72
CA ALA A 152 -7.35 -2.74 -1.71
C ALA A 152 -8.12 -2.29 -0.47
N ARG A 153 -9.19 -1.50 -0.66
CA ARG A 153 -10.06 -1.04 0.43
C ARG A 153 -10.67 -2.19 1.20
N ALA A 154 -11.29 -3.16 0.52
CA ALA A 154 -11.94 -4.29 1.19
C ALA A 154 -10.95 -5.09 2.08
N LYS A 155 -9.72 -5.32 1.58
CA LYS A 155 -8.67 -6.01 2.34
C LYS A 155 -8.15 -5.17 3.52
N LEU A 156 -7.99 -3.86 3.33
CA LEU A 156 -7.60 -2.94 4.40
C LEU A 156 -8.69 -2.83 5.47
N ASP A 157 -9.96 -2.80 5.09
CA ASP A 157 -11.11 -2.76 6.01
C ASP A 157 -11.15 -4.01 6.89
N GLU A 158 -10.93 -5.18 6.29
CA GLU A 158 -10.85 -6.44 7.03
C GLU A 158 -9.68 -6.46 8.02
N ALA A 159 -8.49 -6.05 7.57
CA ALA A 159 -7.31 -5.98 8.42
C ALA A 159 -7.48 -4.96 9.55
N ALA A 160 -8.03 -3.78 9.25
CA ALA A 160 -8.26 -2.71 10.21
C ALA A 160 -9.22 -3.16 11.32
N ARG A 161 -10.34 -3.83 10.98
CA ARG A 161 -11.26 -4.41 11.97
C ARG A 161 -10.57 -5.45 12.86
N LYS A 162 -9.78 -6.36 12.28
CA LYS A 162 -9.05 -7.39 13.04
C LYS A 162 -8.03 -6.77 14.02
N CYS A 163 -7.44 -5.64 13.64
CA CYS A 163 -6.48 -4.90 14.45
C CYS A 163 -7.13 -3.87 15.40
N GLY A 164 -8.47 -3.72 15.40
CA GLY A 164 -9.18 -2.72 16.20
C GLY A 164 -8.86 -1.28 15.81
N LEU A 165 -8.52 -1.03 14.55
CA LEU A 165 -8.24 0.30 14.01
C LEU A 165 -9.51 1.04 13.53
N ILE A 166 -10.58 0.28 13.23
CA ILE A 166 -11.95 0.74 12.92
C ILE A 166 -12.98 -0.16 13.58
#